data_AF-A0A820YRI8-F1
#
_entry.id   AF-A0A820YRI8-F1
#
_cell.length_a   1.000
_cell.length_b   1.000
_cell.length_c   1.000
_cell.angle_alpha   90.00
_cell.angle_beta   90.00
_cell.angle_gamma   90.00
#
_symmetry.space_group_name_H-M   'P 1'
#
loop_
_entity.id
_entity.type
_entity.pdbx_description
1 polymer ?
#
loop_
_entity_poly.entity_id
_entity_poly.type
_entity_poly.pdbx_seq_one_letter_code
_entity_poly.pdbx_strand_id
1 'polypeptide(L)'
;MAERGQTNNEFDDEEAAFLRQVEKTKDTTVQQCEDVKKLIIGKRPSPNASQSEKDDYRELLRYADQGMGKLRNWIENMFSKLIDIIKQIVTWIWNQIVDIGKKIANAFKSVIDLFF
;
A
#
# COMPACT_ATOMS: atom_id res chain seq x y z
N MET A 1 24.69 30.15 -7.86
CA MET A 1 23.41 29.61 -8.39
C MET A 1 23.55 28.09 -8.32
N ALA A 2 23.19 27.46 -7.20
CA ALA A 2 21.84 27.00 -6.83
C ALA A 2 21.41 25.70 -7.55
N GLU A 3 22.08 24.58 -7.21
CA GLU A 3 21.65 23.20 -7.60
C GLU A 3 21.43 22.28 -6.39
N ARG A 4 21.46 22.80 -5.15
CA ARG A 4 21.27 22.00 -3.92
C ARG A 4 19.81 21.74 -3.53
N GLY A 5 18.85 22.04 -4.41
CA GLY A 5 17.41 21.95 -4.13
C GLY A 5 16.63 20.91 -4.94
N GLN A 6 17.23 20.25 -5.93
CA GLN A 6 16.50 19.35 -6.83
C GLN A 6 16.37 17.91 -6.30
N THR A 7 17.38 17.39 -5.61
CA THR A 7 17.44 15.95 -5.26
C THR A 7 16.45 15.53 -4.17
N ASN A 8 16.08 16.44 -3.27
CA ASN A 8 15.12 16.11 -2.20
C ASN A 8 13.69 15.98 -2.76
N ASN A 9 13.32 16.82 -3.73
CA ASN A 9 11.99 16.77 -4.32
C ASN A 9 11.81 15.53 -5.20
N GLU A 10 12.84 15.11 -5.94
CA GLU A 10 12.73 13.98 -6.87
C GLU A 10 12.55 12.64 -6.16
N PHE A 11 13.24 12.43 -5.02
CA PHE A 11 13.07 11.23 -4.20
C PHE A 11 11.71 11.19 -3.48
N ASP A 12 11.26 12.34 -2.95
CA ASP A 12 9.93 12.46 -2.35
C ASP A 12 8.81 12.23 -3.40
N ASP A 13 9.02 12.69 -4.64
CA ASP A 13 8.09 12.49 -5.76
C ASP A 13 8.05 11.02 -6.22
N GLU A 14 9.19 10.32 -6.27
CA GLU A 14 9.28 8.89 -6.58
C GLU A 14 8.63 8.02 -5.49
N GLU A 15 8.88 8.32 -4.20
CA GLU A 15 8.20 7.65 -3.09
C GLU A 15 6.68 7.84 -3.19
N ALA A 16 6.23 9.07 -3.40
CA ALA A 16 4.82 9.38 -3.56
C ALA A 16 4.20 8.65 -4.76
N ALA A 17 4.92 8.57 -5.89
CA ALA A 17 4.48 7.85 -7.08
C ALA A 17 4.35 6.34 -6.81
N PHE A 18 5.32 5.75 -6.10
CA PHE A 18 5.28 4.34 -5.74
C PHE A 18 4.15 4.03 -4.75
N LEU A 19 3.98 4.82 -3.70
CA LEU A 19 2.89 4.68 -2.73
C LEU A 19 1.51 4.79 -3.42
N ARG A 20 1.36 5.73 -4.36
CA ARG A 20 0.13 5.84 -5.18
C ARG A 20 -0.13 4.59 -6.02
N GLN A 21 0.91 3.98 -6.60
CA GLN A 21 0.75 2.72 -7.35
C GLN A 21 0.30 1.59 -6.43
N VAL A 22 0.93 1.44 -5.26
CA VAL A 22 0.56 0.44 -4.24
C VAL A 22 -0.89 0.61 -3.80
N GLU A 23 -1.32 1.84 -3.56
CA GLU A 23 -2.70 2.16 -3.19
C GLU A 23 -3.70 1.88 -4.33
N LYS A 24 -3.34 2.21 -5.57
CA LYS A 24 -4.15 1.86 -6.75
C LYS A 24 -4.30 0.35 -6.91
N THR A 25 -3.24 -0.42 -6.66
CA THR A 25 -3.31 -1.89 -6.70
C THR A 25 -4.23 -2.42 -5.61
N LYS A 26 -4.13 -1.92 -4.38
CA LYS A 26 -5.04 -2.25 -3.26
C LYS A 26 -6.50 -2.03 -3.68
N ASP A 27 -6.83 -0.85 -4.18
CA ASP A 27 -8.19 -0.50 -4.56
C ASP A 27 -8.70 -1.39 -5.71
N THR A 28 -7.84 -1.70 -6.68
CA THR A 28 -8.17 -2.63 -7.78
C THR A 28 -8.50 -4.02 -7.24
N THR A 29 -7.70 -4.54 -6.30
CA THR A 29 -7.94 -5.87 -5.72
C THR A 29 -9.21 -5.91 -4.88
N VAL A 30 -9.50 -4.84 -4.12
CA VAL A 30 -10.77 -4.71 -3.38
C VAL A 30 -11.95 -4.65 -4.36
N GLN A 31 -11.83 -3.91 -5.46
CA GLN A 31 -12.88 -3.84 -6.47
C GLN A 31 -13.15 -5.19 -7.13
N GLN A 32 -12.10 -5.95 -7.46
CA GLN A 32 -12.24 -7.33 -7.99
C GLN A 32 -12.97 -8.24 -6.99
N CYS A 33 -12.75 -8.06 -5.69
CA CYS A 33 -13.49 -8.79 -4.66
C CYS A 33 -15.00 -8.43 -4.70
N GLU A 34 -15.33 -7.15 -4.76
CA GLU A 34 -16.73 -6.73 -4.88
C GLU A 34 -17.40 -7.23 -6.16
N ASP A 35 -16.66 -7.29 -7.28
CA ASP A 35 -17.19 -7.79 -8.55
C ASP A 35 -17.48 -9.30 -8.51
N VAL A 36 -16.61 -10.10 -7.89
CA VAL A 36 -16.86 -11.52 -7.65
C VAL A 36 -18.10 -11.71 -6.75
N LYS A 37 -18.24 -10.88 -5.70
CA LYS A 37 -19.43 -10.91 -4.84
C LYS A 37 -20.71 -10.61 -5.64
N LYS A 38 -20.69 -9.60 -6.53
CA LYS A 38 -21.82 -9.30 -7.43
C LYS A 38 -22.14 -10.45 -8.38
N LEU A 39 -21.14 -11.14 -8.94
CA LEU A 39 -21.36 -12.31 -9.80
C LEU A 39 -22.10 -13.44 -9.07
N ILE A 40 -21.76 -13.68 -7.79
CA ILE A 40 -22.42 -14.69 -6.97
C ILE A 40 -23.88 -14.28 -6.68
N ILE A 41 -24.11 -13.01 -6.35
CA ILE A 41 -25.46 -12.46 -6.16
C ILE A 41 -26.28 -12.54 -7.45
N GLY A 42 -25.66 -12.27 -8.61
CA GLY A 42 -26.30 -12.32 -9.92
C GLY A 42 -26.82 -13.71 -10.32
N LYS A 43 -26.29 -14.79 -9.75
CA LYS A 43 -26.77 -16.17 -9.97
C LYS A 43 -28.03 -16.54 -9.17
N ARG A 44 -28.92 -15.57 -8.95
CA ARG A 44 -30.14 -15.76 -8.16
C ARG A 44 -30.97 -16.93 -8.72
N PRO A 45 -31.45 -17.86 -7.87
CA PRO A 45 -32.27 -18.98 -8.32
C PRO A 45 -33.59 -18.49 -8.92
N SER A 46 -34.11 -19.26 -9.89
CA SER A 46 -35.42 -19.03 -10.51
C SER A 46 -36.51 -18.90 -9.44
N PRO A 47 -37.55 -18.07 -9.65
CA PRO A 47 -38.71 -18.02 -8.74
C PRO A 47 -39.31 -19.41 -8.46
N ASN A 48 -39.23 -20.28 -9.47
CA ASN A 48 -39.78 -21.64 -9.47
C ASN A 48 -38.79 -22.70 -8.96
N ALA A 49 -37.60 -22.30 -8.53
CA ALA A 49 -36.61 -23.23 -7.96
C ALA A 49 -37.16 -23.91 -6.70
N SER A 50 -36.74 -25.16 -6.51
CA SER A 50 -37.06 -25.95 -5.33
C SER A 50 -36.53 -25.28 -4.06
N GLN A 51 -37.08 -25.70 -2.91
CA GLN A 51 -36.64 -25.18 -1.62
C GLN A 51 -35.16 -25.52 -1.34
N SER A 52 -34.72 -26.72 -1.74
CA SER A 52 -33.31 -27.14 -1.63
C SER A 52 -32.37 -26.21 -2.40
N GLU A 53 -32.68 -25.89 -3.67
CA GLU A 53 -31.85 -24.98 -4.48
C GLU A 53 -31.79 -23.57 -3.90
N LYS A 54 -32.88 -23.10 -3.27
CA LYS A 54 -32.92 -21.80 -2.59
C LYS A 54 -32.06 -21.79 -1.33
N ASP A 55 -32.03 -22.90 -0.59
CA ASP A 55 -31.22 -23.03 0.63
C ASP A 55 -29.73 -23.19 0.29
N ASP A 56 -29.38 -23.98 -0.73
CA ASP A 56 -28.00 -24.07 -1.25
C ASP A 56 -27.48 -22.70 -1.70
N TYR A 57 -28.32 -21.92 -2.41
CA TYR A 57 -27.96 -20.56 -2.81
C TYR A 57 -27.75 -19.62 -1.62
N ARG A 58 -28.58 -19.70 -0.57
CA ARG A 58 -28.37 -18.92 0.66
C ARG A 58 -27.06 -19.29 1.35
N GLU A 59 -26.73 -20.57 1.37
CA GLU A 59 -25.49 -21.04 1.96
C GLU A 59 -24.27 -20.59 1.15
N LEU A 60 -24.33 -20.66 -0.18
CA LEU A 60 -23.31 -20.10 -1.07
C LEU A 60 -23.13 -18.59 -0.87
N LEU A 61 -24.22 -17.83 -0.74
CA LEU A 61 -24.16 -16.40 -0.44
C LEU A 61 -23.49 -16.13 0.91
N ARG A 62 -23.79 -16.93 1.93
CA ARG A 62 -23.17 -16.80 3.25
C ARG A 62 -21.66 -17.07 3.19
N TYR A 63 -21.25 -18.13 2.49
CA TYR A 63 -19.83 -18.43 2.29
C TYR A 63 -19.11 -17.36 1.50
N ALA A 64 -19.75 -16.85 0.44
CA ALA A 64 -19.21 -15.75 -0.34
C ALA A 64 -19.05 -14.49 0.51
N ASP A 65 -20.06 -14.08 1.26
CA ASP A 65 -19.99 -12.85 2.06
C ASP A 65 -18.91 -12.95 3.15
N GLN A 66 -18.85 -14.08 3.87
CA GLN A 66 -17.83 -14.32 4.87
C GLN A 66 -16.42 -14.45 4.28
N GLY A 67 -16.28 -15.17 3.17
CA GLY A 67 -15.00 -15.38 2.49
C GLY A 67 -14.44 -14.07 1.92
N MET A 68 -15.28 -13.31 1.23
CA MET A 68 -14.89 -12.04 0.62
C MET A 68 -14.60 -10.96 1.66
N GLY A 69 -15.35 -10.92 2.77
CA GLY A 69 -15.04 -10.05 3.91
C GLY A 69 -13.66 -10.36 4.51
N LYS A 70 -13.33 -11.63 4.71
CA LYS A 70 -12.00 -12.05 5.19
C LYS A 70 -10.90 -11.70 4.19
N LEU A 71 -11.13 -11.96 2.91
CA LEU A 71 -10.18 -11.65 1.84
C LEU A 71 -9.89 -10.15 1.77
N ARG A 72 -10.93 -9.32 1.83
CA ARG A 72 -10.81 -7.85 1.87
C ARG A 72 -9.98 -7.39 3.07
N ASN A 73 -10.31 -7.85 4.27
CA ASN A 73 -9.56 -7.48 5.48
C ASN A 73 -8.08 -7.91 5.38
N TRP A 74 -7.82 -9.08 4.79
CA TRP A 74 -6.45 -9.56 4.57
C TRP A 74 -5.69 -8.68 3.58
N ILE A 75 -6.32 -8.28 2.47
CA ILE A 75 -5.77 -7.34 1.48
C ILE A 75 -5.44 -6.01 2.18
N GLU A 76 -6.40 -5.40 2.87
CA GLU A 76 -6.22 -4.11 3.55
C GLU A 76 -5.07 -4.16 4.57
N ASN A 77 -4.99 -5.23 5.37
CA ASN A 77 -3.91 -5.43 6.34
C ASN A 77 -2.55 -5.63 5.67
N MET A 78 -2.47 -6.42 4.60
CA MET A 78 -1.22 -6.64 3.87
C MET A 78 -0.70 -5.36 3.23
N PHE A 79 -1.56 -4.60 2.56
CA PHE A 79 -1.18 -3.34 1.93
C PHE A 79 -0.76 -2.29 2.96
N SER A 80 -1.42 -2.23 4.11
CA SER A 80 -1.02 -1.34 5.22
C SER A 80 0.39 -1.70 5.72
N LYS A 81 0.67 -2.98 5.96
CA LYS A 81 2.00 -3.45 6.36
C LYS A 81 3.07 -3.15 5.31
N LEU A 82 2.75 -3.33 4.04
CA LEU A 82 3.64 -3.02 2.92
C LEU A 82 4.02 -1.53 2.92
N ILE A 83 3.02 -0.65 3.03
CA ILE A 83 3.22 0.80 3.11
C ILE A 83 4.10 1.17 4.32
N ASP A 84 3.85 0.58 5.48
CA ASP A 84 4.65 0.84 6.68
C ASP A 84 6.11 0.42 6.51
N ILE A 85 6.36 -0.75 5.90
CA ILE A 85 7.72 -1.22 5.59
C ILE A 85 8.43 -0.25 4.64
N ILE A 86 7.75 0.19 3.58
CA ILE A 86 8.30 1.12 2.60
C ILE A 86 8.73 2.41 3.29
N LYS A 87 7.84 3.02 4.09
CA LYS A 87 8.12 4.26 4.83
C LYS A 87 9.30 4.10 5.80
N GLN A 88 9.42 2.96 6.46
CA GLN A 88 10.53 2.67 7.37
C GLN A 88 11.86 2.58 6.61
N ILE A 89 11.90 1.90 5.46
CA ILE A 89 13.10 1.79 4.62
C ILE A 89 13.53 3.18 4.15
N VAL A 90 12.58 3.97 3.62
CA VAL A 90 12.85 5.34 3.14
C VAL A 90 13.43 6.21 4.25
N THR A 91 12.78 6.21 5.42
CA THR A 91 13.24 6.98 6.59
C THR A 91 14.64 6.55 7.02
N TRP A 92 14.91 5.24 7.02
CA TRP A 92 16.23 4.71 7.38
C TRP A 92 17.32 5.18 6.40
N ILE A 93 17.07 5.11 5.09
CA ILE A 93 18.00 5.60 4.06
C ILE A 93 18.28 7.09 4.24
N TRP A 94 17.24 7.90 4.43
CA TRP A 94 17.38 9.35 4.62
C TRP A 94 18.24 9.69 5.85
N ASN A 95 18.01 9.00 6.96
CA ASN A 95 18.80 9.19 8.18
C ASN A 95 20.29 8.85 7.98
N GLN A 96 20.62 7.82 7.20
CA GLN A 96 22.00 7.49 6.86
C GLN A 96 22.67 8.60 6.04
N ILE A 97 21.97 9.16 5.05
CA ILE A 97 22.47 10.26 4.21
C ILE A 97 22.74 11.50 5.06
N VAL A 98 21.79 11.89 5.91
CA VAL A 98 21.94 13.04 6.81
C VAL A 98 23.12 12.85 7.77
N ASP A 99 23.33 11.65 8.29
CA ASP A 99 24.45 11.36 9.19
C ASP A 99 25.82 11.46 8.49
N ILE A 100 25.92 10.94 7.26
CA ILE A 100 27.11 11.11 6.42
C ILE A 100 27.38 12.59 6.15
N GLY A 101 26.35 13.36 5.80
CA GLY A 101 26.45 14.80 5.58
C GLY A 101 26.96 15.56 6.81
N LYS A 102 26.47 15.21 8.01
CA LYS A 102 26.96 15.79 9.27
C LYS A 102 28.43 15.46 9.54
N LYS A 103 28.86 14.22 9.28
CA LYS A 103 30.27 13.81 9.42
C LYS A 103 31.17 14.61 8.48
N ILE A 104 30.77 14.78 7.22
CA ILE A 104 31.49 15.60 6.25
C ILE A 104 31.54 17.07 6.71
N ALA A 105 30.42 17.64 7.15
CA ALA A 105 30.37 19.02 7.63
C ALA A 105 31.27 19.25 8.85
N ASN A 106 31.29 18.31 9.80
CA ASN A 106 32.18 18.37 10.96
C ASN A 106 33.65 18.27 10.55
N ALA A 107 34.00 17.41 9.59
CA ALA A 107 35.37 17.32 9.08
C ALA A 107 35.82 18.64 8.43
N PHE A 108 34.96 19.26 7.63
CA PHE A 108 35.24 20.58 7.05
C PHE A 108 35.40 21.67 8.13
N LYS A 109 34.55 21.67 9.15
CA LYS A 109 34.66 22.61 10.27
C LYS A 109 36.00 22.46 10.98
N SER A 110 36.42 21.24 11.29
CA SER A 110 37.72 20.97 11.92
C SER A 110 38.90 21.45 11.07
N VAL A 111 38.80 21.34 9.74
CA VAL A 111 39.82 21.88 8.83
C VAL A 111 39.85 23.40 8.88
N ILE A 112 38.71 24.08 8.85
CA ILE A 112 38.65 25.55 8.96
C ILE A 112 39.25 26.03 10.28
N ASP A 113 38.87 25.42 11.40
CA ASP A 113 39.36 25.75 12.75
C ASP A 113 40.89 25.54 12.88
N LEU A 114 41.52 24.73 12.01
CA LEU A 114 42.97 24.52 11.98
C LEU A 114 43.73 25.60 11.18
N PHE A 115 43.07 26.30 10.26
CA PHE A 115 43.71 27.23 9.32
C PHE A 115 43.34 28.70 9.55
N PHE A 116 42.32 29.00 10.36
CA PHE A 116 41.84 30.34 10.68
C PHE A 116 41.71 30.53 12.19
#